data_AF-A0A6J5H0P2-F1
#
_entry.id   AF-A0A6J5H0P2-F1
#
_cell.length_a   1.000
_cell.length_b   1.000
_cell.length_c   1.000
_cell.angle_alpha   90.00
_cell.angle_beta   90.00
_cell.angle_gamma   90.00
#
_symmetry.space_group_name_H-M   'P 1'
#
loop_
_entity.id
_entity.type
_entity.pdbx_description
1 polymer ?
#
loop_
_entity_poly.entity_id
_entity_poly.type
_entity_poly.pdbx_seq_one_letter_code
_entity_poly.pdbx_strand_id
1 'polypeptide(L)'
;MLYADKAHVLHKAVVAACGASGAADGLLADPRTCHFDPATIQCANGATSTANCLSAAEVAAATKIYSGPTDATTGERMLAGSPQYGSEANWVRVEGPTTNSTDAPVKTTGLFSYNIVTGAYNLVFTGSPSMPNIDTSGYHDASFYTSFLQANHPLNDATNPTCPHSGAPAAS
;
A
#
# COMPACT_ATOMS: atom_id res chain seq x y z
N MET A 1 -0.89 12.17 3.23
CA MET A 1 -1.64 11.02 3.77
C MET A 1 -3.04 11.07 3.22
N LEU A 2 -3.72 9.92 3.13
CA LEU A 2 -5.12 9.86 2.75
C LEU A 2 -5.93 9.49 4.01
N TYR A 3 -6.77 10.41 4.49
CA TYR A 3 -7.60 10.23 5.70
C TYR A 3 -8.83 9.36 5.43
N ALA A 4 -9.47 8.88 6.50
CA ALA A 4 -10.56 7.90 6.40
C ALA A 4 -11.72 8.37 5.51
N ASP A 5 -12.25 9.56 5.74
CA ASP A 5 -13.30 10.18 4.91
C ASP A 5 -12.90 10.26 3.44
N LYS A 6 -11.63 10.57 3.15
CA LYS A 6 -11.11 10.70 1.79
C LYS A 6 -10.86 9.37 1.11
N ALA A 7 -10.47 8.34 1.85
CA ALA A 7 -10.41 6.97 1.35
C ALA A 7 -11.80 6.49 0.90
N HIS A 8 -12.86 6.84 1.63
CA HIS A 8 -14.24 6.54 1.22
C HIS A 8 -14.70 7.33 -0.01
N VAL A 9 -14.33 8.62 -0.12
CA VAL A 9 -14.58 9.43 -1.34
C VAL A 9 -13.89 8.80 -2.55
N LEU A 10 -12.62 8.41 -2.41
CA LEU A 10 -11.86 7.74 -3.45
C LEU A 10 -12.51 6.41 -3.85
N HIS A 11 -12.87 5.58 -2.87
CA HIS A 11 -13.54 4.29 -3.10
C HIS A 11 -14.81 4.45 -3.95
N LYS A 12 -15.67 5.39 -3.56
CA LYS A 12 -16.92 5.66 -4.27
C LYS A 12 -16.67 6.08 -5.72
N ALA A 13 -15.65 6.90 -5.96
CA ALA A 13 -15.29 7.32 -7.32
C ALA A 13 -14.76 6.16 -8.17
N VAL A 14 -13.92 5.30 -7.58
CA VAL A 14 -13.39 4.10 -8.25
C VAL A 14 -14.52 3.14 -8.62
N VAL A 15 -15.44 2.86 -7.69
CA VAL A 15 -16.62 2.02 -7.95
C VAL A 15 -17.52 2.63 -9.01
N ALA A 16 -17.73 3.95 -9.01
CA ALA A 16 -18.53 4.60 -10.03
C ALA A 16 -17.88 4.54 -11.43
N ALA A 17 -16.55 4.57 -11.50
CA ALA A 17 -15.82 4.53 -12.77
C ALA A 17 -15.61 3.11 -13.31
N CYS A 18 -15.43 2.13 -12.43
CA CYS A 18 -14.96 0.78 -12.79
C CYS A 18 -15.94 -0.35 -12.41
N GLY A 19 -17.00 -0.06 -11.66
CA GLY A 19 -18.04 -1.02 -11.32
C GLY A 19 -18.81 -1.49 -12.55
N ALA A 20 -19.31 -2.73 -12.49
CA ALA A 20 -20.13 -3.26 -13.57
C ALA A 20 -21.47 -2.49 -13.63
N SER A 21 -21.89 -2.11 -14.84
CA SER A 21 -23.18 -1.45 -15.04
C SER A 21 -24.32 -2.35 -14.55
N GLY A 22 -24.97 -1.95 -13.45
CA GLY A 22 -26.07 -2.70 -12.83
C GLY A 22 -25.69 -3.57 -11.61
N ALA A 23 -24.41 -3.66 -11.25
CA ALA A 23 -23.98 -4.28 -10.00
C ALA A 23 -24.19 -3.27 -8.85
N ALA A 24 -25.26 -3.47 -8.08
CA ALA A 24 -25.62 -2.62 -6.93
C ALA A 24 -24.82 -2.97 -5.65
N ASP A 25 -23.86 -3.89 -5.73
CA ASP A 25 -23.09 -4.39 -4.58
C ASP A 25 -21.89 -3.50 -4.22
N GLY A 26 -21.54 -2.54 -5.07
CA GLY A 26 -20.39 -1.66 -4.87
C GLY A 26 -19.04 -2.35 -5.09
N LEU A 27 -19.01 -3.46 -5.83
CA LEU A 27 -17.81 -4.25 -6.08
C LEU A 27 -17.28 -4.07 -7.51
N LEU A 28 -15.98 -4.28 -7.66
CA LEU A 28 -15.31 -4.37 -8.97
C LEU A 28 -15.17 -5.85 -9.34
N ALA A 29 -15.77 -6.26 -10.46
CA ALA A 29 -15.71 -7.66 -10.92
C ALA A 29 -14.30 -8.09 -11.34
N ASP A 30 -13.56 -7.20 -12.00
CA ASP A 30 -12.13 -7.37 -12.28
C ASP A 30 -11.39 -6.04 -12.06
N PRO A 31 -10.76 -5.84 -10.88
CA PRO A 31 -10.01 -4.62 -10.60
C PRO A 31 -8.84 -4.36 -11.56
N ARG A 32 -8.33 -5.38 -12.26
CA ARG A 32 -7.14 -5.27 -13.11
C ARG A 32 -7.42 -4.55 -14.43
N THR A 33 -8.69 -4.50 -14.83
CA THR A 33 -9.13 -3.76 -16.02
C THR A 33 -9.48 -2.31 -15.71
N CYS A 34 -9.45 -1.91 -14.44
CA CYS A 34 -9.70 -0.54 -14.01
C CYS A 34 -8.44 0.30 -14.20
N HIS A 35 -8.59 1.48 -14.81
CA HIS A 35 -7.52 2.46 -15.03
C HIS A 35 -7.91 3.82 -14.46
N PHE A 36 -8.49 3.82 -13.26
CA PHE A 36 -8.95 5.04 -12.60
C PHE A 36 -7.78 5.96 -12.23
N ASP A 37 -7.89 7.24 -12.59
CA ASP A 37 -6.94 8.29 -12.23
C ASP A 37 -7.50 9.14 -11.07
N PRO A 38 -6.88 9.13 -9.87
CA PRO A 38 -7.30 9.96 -8.73
C PRO A 38 -7.37 11.46 -9.03
N ALA A 39 -6.63 11.97 -10.01
CA ALA A 39 -6.69 13.38 -10.38
C ALA A 39 -8.05 13.80 -10.96
N THR A 40 -8.84 12.85 -11.48
CA THR A 40 -10.19 13.11 -12.00
C THR A 40 -11.18 13.58 -10.94
N ILE A 41 -10.91 13.32 -9.66
CA ILE A 41 -11.73 13.77 -8.52
C ILE A 41 -11.02 14.84 -7.68
N GLN A 42 -9.98 15.47 -8.22
CA GLN A 42 -9.32 16.56 -7.52
C GLN A 42 -10.29 17.73 -7.33
N CYS A 43 -10.28 18.33 -6.13
CA CYS A 43 -11.06 19.51 -5.84
C CYS A 43 -10.70 20.66 -6.78
N ALA A 44 -11.71 21.44 -7.18
CA ALA A 44 -11.50 22.67 -7.91
C ALA A 44 -10.67 23.66 -7.08
N ASN A 45 -9.91 24.52 -7.77
CA ASN A 45 -9.13 25.57 -7.11
C ASN A 45 -10.04 26.48 -6.29
N GLY A 46 -9.72 26.67 -5.01
CA GLY A 46 -10.51 27.50 -4.11
C GLY A 46 -11.80 26.85 -3.61
N ALA A 47 -11.98 25.54 -3.77
CA ALA A 47 -13.13 24.83 -3.20
C ALA A 47 -13.24 25.08 -1.69
N THR A 48 -14.42 25.53 -1.25
CA THR A 48 -14.73 25.79 0.17
C THR A 48 -15.14 24.54 0.94
N SER A 49 -15.44 23.45 0.22
CA SER A 49 -15.76 22.14 0.77
C SER A 49 -15.04 21.05 0.00
N THR A 50 -14.47 20.09 0.74
CA THR A 50 -13.75 18.93 0.21
C THR A 50 -14.49 17.62 0.49
N ALA A 51 -15.80 17.68 0.78
CA ALA A 51 -16.58 16.50 1.17
C ALA A 51 -16.68 15.42 0.08
N ASN A 52 -16.55 15.80 -1.20
CA ASN A 52 -16.74 14.90 -2.36
C ASN A 52 -15.56 14.90 -3.34
N CYS A 53 -14.41 15.43 -2.93
CA CYS A 53 -13.23 15.54 -3.79
C CYS A 53 -11.95 15.41 -2.96
N LEU A 54 -10.83 15.20 -3.64
CA LEU A 54 -9.51 15.11 -3.02
C LEU A 54 -8.73 16.40 -3.25
N SER A 55 -8.07 16.92 -2.22
CA SER A 55 -7.03 17.93 -2.39
C SER A 55 -5.87 17.38 -3.23
N ALA A 56 -5.05 18.26 -3.80
CA ALA A 56 -3.87 17.84 -4.57
C ALA A 56 -2.92 16.93 -3.75
N ALA A 57 -2.78 17.19 -2.45
CA ALA A 57 -1.96 16.37 -1.55
C ALA A 57 -2.57 14.97 -1.31
N GLU A 58 -3.89 14.86 -1.27
CA GLU A 58 -4.61 13.59 -1.12
C GLU A 58 -4.58 12.78 -2.43
N VAL A 59 -4.70 13.44 -3.59
CA VAL A 59 -4.49 12.83 -4.92
C VAL A 59 -3.08 12.24 -5.00
N ALA A 60 -2.06 13.01 -4.62
CA ALA A 60 -0.68 12.54 -4.61
C ALA A 60 -0.48 11.37 -3.63
N ALA A 61 -1.15 11.38 -2.47
CA ALA A 61 -1.09 10.28 -1.51
C ALA A 61 -1.75 9.00 -2.07
N ALA A 62 -2.95 9.10 -2.64
CA ALA A 62 -3.64 7.97 -3.25
C ALA A 62 -2.83 7.36 -4.40
N THR A 63 -2.27 8.22 -5.26
CA THR A 63 -1.41 7.81 -6.38
C THR A 63 -0.21 7.00 -5.90
N LYS A 64 0.46 7.45 -4.82
CA LYS A 64 1.60 6.73 -4.22
C LYS A 64 1.20 5.38 -3.61
N ILE A 65 0.02 5.30 -2.99
CA ILE A 65 -0.48 4.02 -2.44
C ILE A 65 -0.70 3.02 -3.59
N TYR A 66 -1.40 3.42 -4.66
CA TYR A 66 -1.63 2.55 -5.83
C TYR A 66 -0.35 2.20 -6.59
N SER A 67 0.62 3.12 -6.70
CA SER A 67 1.85 2.86 -7.43
C SER A 67 2.81 1.96 -6.66
N GLY A 68 2.72 1.97 -5.33
CA GLY A 68 3.71 1.37 -4.46
C GLY A 68 5.07 2.08 -4.54
N PRO A 69 6.07 1.57 -3.80
CA PRO A 69 7.41 2.12 -3.80
C PRO A 69 8.17 1.75 -5.09
N THR A 70 8.92 2.71 -5.59
CA THR A 70 9.84 2.56 -6.72
C THR A 70 11.23 3.04 -6.32
N ASP A 71 12.26 2.43 -6.90
CA ASP A 71 13.63 2.90 -6.81
C ASP A 71 13.73 4.31 -7.40
N ALA A 72 14.25 5.27 -6.63
CA ALA A 72 14.33 6.67 -7.07
C ALA A 72 15.33 6.91 -8.21
N THR A 73 16.29 6.00 -8.40
CA THR A 73 17.35 6.08 -9.41
C THR A 73 16.95 5.35 -10.68
N THR A 74 16.44 4.12 -10.56
CA THR A 74 16.13 3.25 -11.71
C THR A 74 14.66 3.30 -12.12
N GLY A 75 13.76 3.72 -11.22
CA GLY A 75 12.32 3.67 -11.42
C GLY A 75 11.72 2.27 -11.30
N GLU A 76 12.51 1.25 -10.97
CA GLU A 76 12.03 -0.13 -10.82
C GLU A 76 11.11 -0.28 -9.61
N ARG A 77 10.08 -1.13 -9.74
CA ARG A 77 9.15 -1.42 -8.64
C ARG A 77 9.86 -2.24 -7.57
N MET A 78 9.77 -1.78 -6.33
CA MET A 78 10.41 -2.44 -5.19
C MET A 78 9.52 -3.51 -4.54
N LEU A 79 8.24 -3.56 -4.89
CA LEU A 79 7.27 -4.53 -4.41
C LEU A 79 6.56 -5.22 -5.58
N ALA A 80 6.37 -6.53 -5.45
CA ALA A 80 5.53 -7.31 -6.34
C ALA A 80 4.05 -7.04 -6.02
N GLY A 81 3.54 -5.93 -6.56
CA GLY A 81 2.14 -5.53 -6.42
C GLY A 81 1.92 -4.28 -5.57
N SER A 82 0.69 -3.82 -5.56
CA SER A 82 0.21 -2.66 -4.80
C SER A 82 -1.29 -2.84 -4.55
N PRO A 83 -1.89 -2.12 -3.57
CA PRO A 83 -3.32 -2.17 -3.34
C PRO A 83 -4.10 -1.96 -4.64
N GLN A 84 -5.09 -2.81 -4.88
CA GLN A 84 -5.89 -2.77 -6.10
C GLN A 84 -7.03 -1.76 -5.98
N TYR A 85 -7.53 -1.27 -7.11
CA TYR A 85 -8.76 -0.50 -7.16
C TYR A 85 -9.93 -1.25 -6.51
N GLY A 86 -10.77 -0.54 -5.76
CA GLY A 86 -11.84 -1.07 -4.93
C GLY A 86 -11.43 -1.43 -3.51
N SER A 87 -10.14 -1.39 -3.15
CA SER A 87 -9.66 -1.75 -1.80
C SER A 87 -9.55 -0.57 -0.83
N GLU A 88 -9.92 0.63 -1.26
CA GLU A 88 -9.56 1.89 -0.59
C GLU A 88 -10.18 2.02 0.79
N ALA A 89 -11.39 1.49 0.98
CA ALA A 89 -12.04 1.44 2.29
C ALA A 89 -11.24 0.62 3.32
N ASN A 90 -10.45 -0.36 2.88
CA ASN A 90 -9.60 -1.19 3.75
C ASN A 90 -8.23 -0.56 4.01
N TRP A 91 -7.89 0.55 3.36
CA TRP A 91 -6.64 1.27 3.64
C TRP A 91 -6.72 2.04 4.95
N VAL A 92 -7.94 2.37 5.39
CA VAL A 92 -8.19 2.98 6.69
C VAL A 92 -7.57 2.10 7.77
N ARG A 93 -6.85 2.74 8.70
CA ARG A 93 -6.00 2.12 9.74
C ARG A 93 -4.65 1.62 9.25
N VAL A 94 -4.60 0.96 8.08
CA VAL A 94 -3.37 0.33 7.56
C VAL A 94 -2.44 1.37 6.95
N GLU A 95 -2.84 1.95 5.83
CA GLU A 95 -2.06 2.94 5.06
C GLU A 95 -2.45 4.39 5.40
N GLY A 96 -3.67 4.58 5.90
CA GLY A 96 -4.21 5.84 6.36
C GLY A 96 -4.61 5.81 7.84
N PRO A 97 -4.77 6.96 8.49
CA PRO A 97 -5.28 7.02 9.86
C PRO A 97 -6.77 6.65 9.90
N THR A 98 -7.28 6.34 11.08
CA THR A 98 -8.73 6.14 11.31
C THR A 98 -9.50 7.45 11.47
N THR A 99 -8.79 8.58 11.58
CA THR A 99 -9.37 9.92 11.70
C THR A 99 -9.70 10.51 10.33
N ASN A 100 -10.50 11.56 10.34
CA ASN A 100 -10.92 12.29 9.14
C ASN A 100 -9.99 13.46 8.83
N SER A 101 -10.07 13.95 7.59
CA SER A 101 -9.26 15.07 7.07
C SER A 101 -9.42 16.39 7.82
N THR A 102 -10.52 16.56 8.58
CA THR A 102 -10.80 17.74 9.41
C THR A 102 -10.32 17.61 10.85
N ASP A 103 -9.85 16.43 11.26
CA ASP A 103 -9.34 16.18 12.61
C ASP A 103 -7.88 16.67 12.75
N ALA A 104 -7.35 16.54 13.96
CA ALA A 104 -5.95 16.88 14.23
C ALA A 104 -4.99 16.06 13.33
N PRO A 105 -3.89 16.68 12.82
CA PRO A 105 -2.92 15.97 12.01
C PRO A 105 -2.32 14.75 12.71
N VAL A 106 -2.20 13.64 11.97
CA VAL A 106 -1.62 12.37 12.46
C VAL A 106 -0.22 12.22 11.87
N LYS A 107 0.75 11.82 12.70
CA LYS A 107 2.10 11.48 12.24
C LYS A 107 2.13 10.09 11.62
N THR A 108 3.01 9.86 10.66
CA THR A 108 3.22 8.54 10.03
C THR A 108 3.56 7.45 11.05
N THR A 109 4.27 7.79 12.12
CA THR A 109 4.56 6.88 13.24
C THR A 109 3.33 6.35 13.98
N GLY A 110 2.17 7.01 13.79
CA GLY A 110 0.88 6.58 14.34
C GLY A 110 0.09 5.61 13.44
N LEU A 111 0.59 5.28 12.25
CA LEU A 111 -0.06 4.35 11.33
C LEU A 111 0.14 2.89 11.75
N PHE A 112 -0.81 2.02 11.42
CA PHE A 112 -0.65 0.59 11.71
C PHE A 112 0.49 -0.02 10.88
N SER A 113 0.64 0.37 9.61
CA SER A 113 1.75 -0.08 8.76
C SER A 113 3.12 0.26 9.35
N TYR A 114 3.27 1.43 9.98
CA TYR A 114 4.50 1.81 10.67
C TYR A 114 4.85 0.81 11.80
N ASN A 115 3.86 0.39 12.57
CA ASN A 115 4.06 -0.59 13.65
C ASN A 115 4.44 -1.96 13.10
N ILE A 116 3.81 -2.40 12.00
CA ILE A 116 4.16 -3.66 11.33
C ILE A 116 5.62 -3.64 10.87
N VAL A 117 6.02 -2.59 10.14
CA VAL A 117 7.37 -2.51 9.57
C VAL A 117 8.41 -2.39 10.68
N THR A 118 8.16 -1.57 11.70
CA THR A 118 9.06 -1.47 12.86
C THR A 118 9.24 -2.82 13.55
N GLY A 119 8.15 -3.58 13.74
CA GLY A 119 8.22 -4.94 14.28
C GLY A 119 9.01 -5.90 13.41
N ALA A 120 8.83 -5.82 12.08
CA ALA A 120 9.58 -6.64 11.12
C ALA A 120 11.08 -6.34 11.15
N TYR A 121 11.50 -5.08 11.30
CA TYR A 121 12.91 -4.72 11.44
C TYR A 121 13.56 -5.40 12.65
N ASN A 122 12.86 -5.50 13.78
CA ASN A 122 13.39 -6.21 14.95
C ASN A 122 13.70 -7.69 14.64
N LEU A 123 12.88 -8.33 13.80
CA LEU A 123 13.07 -9.73 13.40
C LEU A 123 14.18 -9.87 12.35
N VAL A 124 14.12 -9.09 11.27
CA VAL A 124 15.07 -9.14 10.15
C VAL A 124 16.50 -8.87 10.61
N PHE A 125 16.67 -7.94 11.54
CA PHE A 125 17.99 -7.49 11.99
C PHE A 125 18.39 -8.04 13.38
N THR A 126 17.74 -9.11 13.84
CA THR A 126 18.12 -9.79 15.09
C THR A 126 19.61 -10.17 15.06
N GLY A 127 20.37 -9.74 16.07
CA GLY A 127 21.83 -9.99 16.17
C GLY A 127 22.72 -8.97 15.47
N SER A 128 22.16 -7.95 14.82
CA SER A 128 22.94 -6.86 14.22
C SER A 128 23.58 -5.97 15.31
N PRO A 129 24.84 -5.52 15.15
CA PRO A 129 25.51 -4.66 16.13
C PRO A 129 24.83 -3.29 16.32
N SER A 130 24.19 -2.78 15.26
CA SER A 130 23.31 -1.62 15.30
C SER A 130 21.99 -1.99 14.64
N MET A 131 20.89 -1.80 15.36
CA MET A 131 19.55 -2.05 14.82
C MET A 131 19.15 -0.86 13.93
N PRO A 132 18.98 -1.08 12.60
CA PRO A 132 18.45 -0.03 11.75
C PRO A 132 16.99 0.27 12.13
N ASN A 133 16.57 1.52 12.00
CA ASN A 133 15.17 1.92 12.12
C ASN A 133 14.62 2.37 10.75
N ILE A 134 13.30 2.34 10.61
CA ILE A 134 12.59 2.69 9.37
C ILE A 134 12.82 4.13 8.91
N ASP A 135 13.13 5.06 9.82
CA ASP A 135 13.35 6.48 9.50
C ASP A 135 14.78 6.76 9.01
N THR A 136 15.77 5.96 9.42
CA THR A 136 17.20 6.19 9.15
C THR A 136 17.82 5.18 8.20
N SER A 137 17.11 4.09 7.90
CA SER A 137 17.69 2.93 7.26
C SER A 137 16.62 2.12 6.53
N GLY A 138 16.40 2.41 5.24
CA GLY A 138 15.77 1.48 4.29
C GLY A 138 14.55 1.99 3.52
N TYR A 139 14.42 1.50 2.28
CA TYR A 139 13.44 1.85 1.22
C TYR A 139 13.69 3.14 0.40
N HIS A 140 14.95 3.45 0.07
CA HIS A 140 15.27 4.51 -0.92
C HIS A 140 15.58 3.96 -2.32
N ASP A 141 16.07 2.72 -2.40
CA ASP A 141 16.43 2.04 -3.64
C ASP A 141 16.21 0.52 -3.51
N ALA A 142 16.20 -0.16 -4.65
CA ALA A 142 15.98 -1.60 -4.77
C ALA A 142 17.07 -2.45 -4.11
N SER A 143 18.24 -1.87 -3.79
CA SER A 143 19.34 -2.61 -3.16
C SER A 143 18.97 -3.10 -1.75
N PHE A 144 18.03 -2.44 -1.08
CA PHE A 144 17.55 -2.85 0.25
C PHE A 144 17.17 -4.33 0.29
N TYR A 145 16.48 -4.80 -0.75
CA TYR A 145 16.06 -6.19 -0.85
C TYR A 145 17.27 -7.12 -0.97
N THR A 146 18.17 -6.89 -1.92
CA THR A 146 19.36 -7.73 -2.12
C THR A 146 20.33 -7.70 -0.94
N SER A 147 20.47 -6.55 -0.28
CA SER A 147 21.43 -6.33 0.80
C SER A 147 20.95 -6.86 2.15
N PHE A 148 19.65 -6.82 2.43
CA PHE A 148 19.13 -7.11 3.78
C PHE A 148 18.05 -8.19 3.82
N LEU A 149 17.29 -8.40 2.75
CA LEU A 149 16.16 -9.35 2.75
C LEU A 149 16.46 -10.65 2.01
N GLN A 150 17.27 -10.63 0.95
CA GLN A 150 17.50 -11.78 0.08
C GLN A 150 18.08 -13.00 0.82
N ALA A 151 18.98 -12.78 1.79
CA ALA A 151 19.54 -13.86 2.61
C ALA A 151 18.49 -14.56 3.50
N ASN A 152 17.39 -13.86 3.83
CA ASN A 152 16.27 -14.37 4.61
C ASN A 152 15.10 -14.86 3.73
N HIS A 153 15.27 -14.84 2.40
CA HIS A 153 14.23 -15.07 1.40
C HIS A 153 13.98 -16.53 0.91
N PRO A 154 14.54 -17.63 1.48
CA PRO A 154 14.18 -18.98 1.01
C PRO A 154 12.67 -19.30 1.04
N LEU A 155 11.87 -18.53 1.79
CA LEU A 155 10.44 -18.74 1.99
C LEU A 155 9.53 -18.19 0.86
N ASN A 156 10.02 -17.26 0.03
CA ASN A 156 9.18 -16.57 -0.99
C ASN A 156 9.75 -16.67 -2.42
N ASP A 157 10.64 -17.63 -2.66
CA ASP A 157 11.17 -17.90 -4.01
C ASP A 157 10.12 -18.61 -4.88
N ALA A 158 9.46 -17.85 -5.76
CA ALA A 158 8.49 -18.37 -6.72
C ALA A 158 9.11 -19.29 -7.80
N THR A 159 10.43 -19.43 -7.84
CA THR A 159 11.16 -20.37 -8.69
C THR A 159 11.61 -21.62 -7.94
N ASN A 160 11.43 -21.68 -6.62
CA ASN A 160 11.72 -22.87 -5.82
C ASN A 160 10.60 -23.90 -6.02
N PRO A 161 10.87 -25.06 -6.65
CA PRO A 161 9.86 -26.06 -6.96
C PRO A 161 9.29 -26.77 -5.72
N THR A 162 9.88 -26.60 -4.53
CA THR A 162 9.40 -27.23 -3.30
C THR A 162 8.53 -26.27 -2.48
N CYS A 163 7.34 -25.92 -2.99
CA CYS A 163 6.25 -25.53 -2.08
C CYS A 163 5.96 -26.71 -1.14
N PRO A 164 5.84 -26.53 0.20
CA PRO A 164 5.75 -27.63 1.16
C PRO A 164 4.35 -28.29 1.22
N HIS A 165 3.79 -28.65 0.06
CA HIS A 165 2.53 -29.41 -0.06
C HIS A 165 2.61 -30.55 -1.09
N SER A 166 3.78 -31.18 -1.24
CA SER A 166 3.85 -32.45 -1.97
C SER A 166 4.94 -33.37 -1.43
N GLY A 167 4.50 -34.41 -0.70
CA GLY A 167 5.21 -35.68 -0.60
C GLY A 167 6.06 -35.89 0.65
N ALA A 168 5.44 -36.29 1.75
CA ALA A 168 6.12 -37.17 2.69
C ALA A 168 6.41 -38.51 1.97
N PRO A 169 7.66 -39.01 1.92
CA PRO A 169 7.89 -40.38 1.51
C PRO A 169 7.43 -41.30 2.64
N ALA A 170 6.57 -42.27 2.31
CA ALA A 170 6.29 -43.38 3.19
C ALA A 170 7.59 -44.13 3.46
N ALA A 171 8.00 -44.18 4.73
CA ALA A 171 9.10 -45.02 5.17
C ALA A 171 8.74 -46.49 4.89
N SER A 172 9.63 -47.20 4.19
CA SER A 172 9.61 -48.65 4.02
C SER A 172 10.31 -49.34 5.18
#